data_AF-A0A969HKF6-F1
#
_entry.id   AF-A0A969HKF6-F1
#
_cell.length_a   1.000
_cell.length_b   1.000
_cell.length_c   1.000
_cell.angle_alpha   90.00
_cell.angle_beta   90.00
_cell.angle_gamma   90.00
#
_symmetry.space_group_name_H-M   'P 1'
#
loop_
_entity.id
_entity.type
_entity.pdbx_description
1 polymer ?
#
loop_
_entity_poly.entity_id
_entity_poly.type
_entity_poly.pdbx_seq_one_letter_code
_entity_poly.pdbx_strand_id
1 'polypeptide(L)'
;MSFGSGTIQNSQGYDNVLQVAGQDHAKIISHSADGITAGLYTNDTWQGGAGFVGTETNHDLYFITNYVPQATLTKTGDLRMLSAQAALRFQENGVEKFILGDHSSGNDALAIWNRKNDAIRLATNNTERMTISANGHVGIGTSQPTQKLEVDGTIKTQGIQFADGTTLSTANLLSGSGVTEMDGLVIDPNGVHNQLVPGTAATINGAVHISHQNAVPSSVNFNG
;
A
#
# COMPACT_ATOMS: atom_id res chain seq x y z
N MET A 1 39.46 -34.50 -2.66
CA MET A 1 39.18 -35.61 -3.62
C MET A 1 38.53 -34.98 -4.84
N SER A 2 39.10 -35.16 -6.03
CA SER A 2 38.53 -34.66 -7.29
C SER A 2 37.96 -35.81 -8.08
N PHE A 3 36.75 -35.64 -8.61
CA PHE A 3 36.18 -36.55 -9.59
C PHE A 3 35.98 -35.77 -10.90
N GLY A 4 36.68 -36.19 -11.97
CA GLY A 4 36.70 -35.49 -13.26
C GLY A 4 38.06 -34.90 -13.64
N SER A 5 38.13 -34.14 -14.74
CA SER A 5 39.41 -33.78 -15.38
C SER A 5 40.17 -32.65 -14.66
N GLY A 6 41.23 -33.00 -13.96
CA GLY A 6 42.53 -32.33 -14.11
C GLY A 6 43.14 -31.66 -12.87
N THR A 7 42.45 -30.69 -12.25
CA THR A 7 43.05 -29.84 -11.21
C THR A 7 42.04 -29.42 -10.14
N ILE A 8 42.44 -29.50 -8.87
CA ILE A 8 41.60 -29.04 -7.75
C ILE A 8 41.68 -27.52 -7.63
N GLN A 9 40.53 -26.83 -7.67
CA GLN A 9 40.41 -25.41 -7.36
C GLN A 9 40.33 -25.22 -5.85
N ASN A 10 41.37 -24.63 -5.25
CA ASN A 10 41.42 -24.32 -3.81
C ASN A 10 42.18 -23.00 -3.56
N SER A 11 41.85 -21.95 -4.31
CA SER A 11 42.50 -20.64 -4.17
C SER A 11 42.19 -19.96 -2.81
N GLN A 12 41.17 -20.42 -2.09
CA GLN A 12 40.76 -19.91 -0.78
C GLN A 12 41.43 -20.61 0.41
N GLY A 13 42.20 -21.69 0.18
CA GLY A 13 43.01 -22.33 1.23
C GLY A 13 42.22 -23.23 2.20
N TYR A 14 41.13 -23.86 1.77
CA TYR A 14 40.37 -24.81 2.60
C TYR A 14 41.15 -26.11 2.84
N ASP A 15 40.97 -26.71 4.02
CA ASP A 15 41.67 -27.94 4.44
C ASP A 15 41.33 -29.15 3.55
N ASN A 16 40.05 -29.32 3.18
CA ASN A 16 39.58 -30.39 2.30
C ASN A 16 38.59 -29.85 1.27
N VAL A 17 38.76 -30.25 0.01
CA VAL A 17 37.85 -29.92 -1.09
C VAL A 17 37.36 -31.20 -1.74
N LEU A 18 36.03 -31.35 -1.84
CA LEU A 18 35.38 -32.27 -2.78
C LEU A 18 35.00 -31.45 -4.01
N GLN A 19 35.62 -31.76 -5.14
CA GLN A 19 35.33 -31.10 -6.41
C GLN A 19 34.85 -32.12 -7.43
N VAL A 20 33.78 -31.76 -8.14
CA VAL A 20 33.33 -32.47 -9.33
C VAL A 20 33.53 -31.53 -10.52
N ALA A 21 34.34 -31.94 -11.48
CA ALA A 21 34.72 -31.13 -12.63
C ALA A 21 34.41 -31.84 -13.95
N GLY A 22 33.84 -31.13 -14.90
CA GLY A 22 33.68 -31.59 -16.28
C GLY A 22 34.10 -30.48 -17.23
N GLN A 23 34.32 -30.81 -18.51
CA GLN A 23 34.85 -29.86 -19.48
C GLN A 23 33.88 -28.73 -19.80
N ASP A 24 32.60 -29.05 -20.06
CA ASP A 24 31.55 -28.05 -20.37
C ASP A 24 30.44 -27.97 -19.29
N HIS A 25 30.38 -28.95 -18.39
CA HIS A 25 29.36 -29.09 -17.35
C HIS A 25 29.74 -30.16 -16.32
N ALA A 26 29.26 -30.03 -15.09
CA ALA A 26 29.48 -30.99 -14.00
C ALA A 26 28.23 -31.11 -13.13
N LYS A 27 27.96 -32.28 -12.53
CA LYS A 27 26.79 -32.48 -11.66
C LYS A 27 27.02 -33.40 -10.48
N ILE A 28 26.33 -33.12 -9.38
CA ILE A 28 26.11 -33.99 -8.24
C ILE A 28 24.61 -34.25 -8.17
N ILE A 29 24.19 -35.51 -8.30
CA ILE A 29 22.78 -35.88 -8.40
C ILE A 29 22.42 -36.99 -7.42
N SER A 30 21.18 -36.93 -6.95
CA SER A 30 20.51 -38.00 -6.21
C SER A 30 19.32 -38.48 -7.04
N HIS A 31 19.14 -39.79 -7.12
CA HIS A 31 18.05 -40.43 -7.85
C HIS A 31 17.32 -41.38 -6.91
N SER A 32 16.00 -41.24 -6.82
CA SER A 32 15.15 -42.18 -6.09
C SER A 32 14.72 -43.33 -6.99
N ALA A 33 14.42 -44.49 -6.41
CA ALA A 33 13.90 -45.64 -7.15
C ALA A 33 12.59 -45.32 -7.90
N ASP A 34 11.84 -44.33 -7.39
CA ASP A 34 10.57 -43.86 -7.97
C ASP A 34 10.76 -42.77 -9.04
N GLY A 35 12.01 -42.52 -9.46
CA GLY A 35 12.31 -41.69 -10.63
C GLY A 35 12.48 -40.19 -10.36
N ILE A 36 12.47 -39.73 -9.10
CA ILE A 36 12.78 -38.34 -8.76
C ILE A 36 14.29 -38.14 -8.84
N THR A 37 14.72 -37.15 -9.63
CA THR A 37 16.11 -36.68 -9.71
C THR A 37 16.23 -35.26 -9.19
N ALA A 38 17.18 -35.02 -8.28
CA ALA A 38 17.53 -33.70 -7.76
C ALA A 38 19.03 -33.57 -7.54
N GLY A 39 19.57 -32.37 -7.67
CA GLY A 39 21.02 -32.17 -7.57
C GLY A 39 21.51 -30.73 -7.67
N LEU A 40 22.83 -30.62 -7.74
CA LEU A 40 23.61 -29.41 -7.98
C LEU A 40 24.41 -29.60 -9.26
N TYR A 41 24.39 -28.65 -10.19
CA TYR A 41 25.17 -28.78 -11.42
C TYR A 41 25.58 -27.43 -12.00
N THR A 42 26.60 -27.44 -12.85
CA THR A 42 27.07 -26.30 -13.63
C THR A 42 26.95 -26.63 -15.11
N ASN A 43 26.70 -25.62 -15.95
CA ASN A 43 26.66 -25.77 -17.40
C ASN A 43 27.14 -24.49 -18.07
N ASP A 44 27.96 -24.59 -19.11
CA ASP A 44 28.60 -23.43 -19.75
C ASP A 44 27.73 -22.74 -20.81
N THR A 45 26.66 -23.39 -21.28
CA THR A 45 25.83 -22.86 -22.38
C THR A 45 24.38 -22.62 -22.00
N TRP A 46 23.83 -23.44 -21.10
CA TRP A 46 22.44 -23.31 -20.70
C TRP A 46 22.24 -22.07 -19.84
N GLN A 47 21.23 -21.26 -20.17
CA GLN A 47 20.96 -19.94 -19.57
C GLN A 47 22.16 -18.98 -19.64
N GLY A 48 23.02 -19.12 -20.66
CA GLY A 48 24.21 -18.27 -20.82
C GLY A 48 25.38 -18.65 -19.92
N GLY A 49 25.38 -19.86 -19.36
CA GLY A 49 26.41 -20.33 -18.44
C GLY A 49 26.01 -20.06 -16.99
N ALA A 50 25.63 -21.09 -16.22
CA ALA A 50 25.13 -20.91 -14.86
C ALA A 50 25.37 -22.12 -13.94
N GLY A 51 25.25 -21.88 -12.64
CA GLY A 51 25.10 -22.91 -11.61
C GLY A 51 23.63 -23.11 -11.24
N PHE A 52 23.27 -24.35 -10.92
CA PHE A 52 21.89 -24.76 -10.73
C PHE A 52 21.75 -25.64 -9.49
N VAL A 53 20.60 -25.50 -8.81
CA VAL A 53 20.15 -26.31 -7.68
C VAL A 53 18.68 -26.60 -7.90
N GLY A 54 18.26 -27.85 -7.93
CA GLY A 54 16.88 -28.17 -8.30
C GLY A 54 16.56 -29.65 -8.48
N THR A 55 15.32 -29.90 -8.89
CA THR A 55 14.83 -31.17 -9.41
C THR A 55 14.94 -31.17 -10.93
N GLU A 56 15.47 -32.22 -11.53
CA GLU A 56 15.45 -32.42 -13.00
C GLU A 56 14.10 -32.97 -13.48
N THR A 57 13.27 -33.42 -12.53
CA THR A 57 11.95 -34.00 -12.78
C THR A 57 10.85 -33.06 -12.29
N ASN A 58 9.62 -33.31 -12.72
CA ASN A 58 8.43 -32.50 -12.41
C ASN A 58 7.96 -32.68 -10.95
N HIS A 59 8.81 -32.29 -10.01
CA HIS A 59 8.64 -32.40 -8.56
C HIS A 59 9.08 -31.08 -7.91
N ASP A 60 8.61 -30.85 -6.69
CA ASP A 60 8.97 -29.66 -5.92
C ASP A 60 10.37 -29.80 -5.31
N LEU A 61 11.10 -28.68 -5.18
CA LEU A 61 12.33 -28.60 -4.40
C LEU A 61 12.01 -28.05 -3.00
N TYR A 62 12.33 -28.82 -1.96
CA TYR A 62 12.12 -28.43 -0.57
C TYR A 62 13.42 -28.00 0.12
N PHE A 63 13.36 -26.90 0.88
CA PHE A 63 14.34 -26.52 1.88
C PHE A 63 13.82 -26.95 3.25
N ILE A 64 14.55 -27.84 3.93
CA ILE A 64 14.09 -28.48 5.17
C ILE A 64 15.00 -28.13 6.35
N THR A 65 14.42 -28.08 7.55
CA THR A 65 15.15 -28.14 8.82
C THR A 65 14.42 -29.11 9.75
N ASN A 66 15.16 -29.93 10.51
CA ASN A 66 14.57 -30.94 11.41
C ASN A 66 13.53 -31.86 10.71
N TYR A 67 13.76 -32.20 9.44
CA TYR A 67 12.85 -33.01 8.63
C TYR A 67 11.48 -32.36 8.33
N VAL A 68 11.39 -31.03 8.48
CA VAL A 68 10.19 -30.24 8.17
C VAL A 68 10.48 -29.25 7.04
N PRO A 69 9.66 -29.21 5.97
CA PRO A 69 9.72 -28.17 4.96
C PRO A 69 9.53 -26.77 5.54
N GLN A 70 10.49 -25.88 5.27
CA GLN A 70 10.42 -24.46 5.64
C GLN A 70 10.19 -23.56 4.42
N ALA A 71 10.65 -23.98 3.24
CA ALA A 71 10.37 -23.31 1.98
C ALA A 71 10.36 -24.31 0.82
N THR A 72 9.66 -23.98 -0.25
CA THR A 72 9.53 -24.82 -1.44
C THR A 72 9.57 -23.98 -2.71
N LEU A 73 10.38 -24.37 -3.69
CA LEU A 73 10.13 -24.00 -5.08
C LEU A 73 9.25 -25.08 -5.68
N THR A 74 8.00 -24.73 -6.02
CA THR A 74 7.07 -25.70 -6.59
C THR A 74 7.46 -26.00 -8.02
N LYS A 75 7.08 -27.19 -8.48
CA LYS A 75 7.23 -27.59 -9.88
C LYS A 75 6.51 -26.69 -10.89
N THR A 76 5.57 -25.87 -10.42
CA THR A 76 4.85 -24.88 -11.22
C THR A 76 5.51 -23.51 -11.24
N GLY A 77 6.59 -23.31 -10.47
CA GLY A 77 7.37 -22.08 -10.43
C GLY A 77 7.07 -21.13 -9.26
N ASP A 78 6.23 -21.53 -8.31
CA ASP A 78 5.94 -20.69 -7.13
C ASP A 78 7.02 -20.87 -6.06
N LEU A 79 7.43 -19.79 -5.42
CA LEU A 79 8.16 -19.86 -4.15
C LEU A 79 7.16 -19.83 -2.99
N ARG A 80 7.14 -20.88 -2.17
CA ARG A 80 6.32 -20.98 -0.96
C ARG A 80 7.20 -20.91 0.28
N MET A 81 6.77 -20.14 1.27
CA MET A 81 7.33 -20.13 2.62
C MET A 81 6.35 -20.86 3.54
N LEU A 82 6.82 -21.90 4.24
CA LEU A 82 6.01 -22.87 4.98
C LEU A 82 6.14 -22.73 6.50
N SER A 83 6.58 -21.55 6.97
CA SER A 83 6.66 -21.23 8.39
C SER A 83 5.28 -20.92 8.97
N ALA A 84 5.13 -21.07 10.30
CA ALA A 84 3.95 -20.63 11.06
C ALA A 84 3.66 -19.12 10.94
N GLN A 85 4.56 -18.38 10.31
CA GLN A 85 4.40 -17.00 9.87
C GLN A 85 4.81 -16.98 8.39
N ALA A 86 3.86 -17.07 7.46
CA ALA A 86 4.10 -17.09 6.02
C ALA A 86 4.60 -15.73 5.52
N ALA A 87 5.86 -15.41 5.82
CA ALA A 87 6.44 -14.11 5.50
C ALA A 87 7.88 -14.19 4.99
N LEU A 88 8.14 -13.47 3.89
CA LEU A 88 9.49 -13.18 3.43
C LEU A 88 10.07 -12.08 4.31
N ARG A 89 11.17 -12.41 5.01
CA ARG A 89 11.80 -11.54 6.00
C ARG A 89 13.19 -11.19 5.55
N PHE A 90 13.48 -9.89 5.50
CA PHE A 90 14.82 -9.38 5.29
C PHE A 90 15.36 -8.86 6.62
N GLN A 91 16.46 -9.46 7.08
CA GLN A 91 17.12 -9.10 8.33
C GLN A 91 18.54 -8.64 8.06
N GLU A 92 19.02 -7.72 8.89
CA GLU A 92 20.42 -7.32 8.95
C GLU A 92 20.84 -7.40 10.41
N ASN A 93 21.91 -8.16 10.69
CA ASN A 93 22.45 -8.35 12.04
C ASN A 93 21.39 -8.80 13.06
N GLY A 94 20.47 -9.70 12.65
CA GLY A 94 19.39 -10.23 13.49
C GLY A 94 18.20 -9.28 13.70
N VAL A 95 18.19 -8.10 13.05
CA VAL A 95 17.07 -7.15 13.12
C VAL A 95 16.25 -7.21 11.84
N GLU A 96 14.96 -7.48 11.97
CA GLU A 96 13.99 -7.44 10.88
C GLU A 96 13.84 -6.02 10.33
N LYS A 97 14.08 -5.87 9.03
CA LYS A 97 13.96 -4.58 8.33
C LYS A 97 12.65 -4.48 7.57
N PHE A 98 12.26 -5.59 6.95
CA PHE A 98 11.15 -5.62 6.03
C PHE A 98 10.51 -7.01 5.99
N ILE A 99 9.18 -7.01 5.91
CA ILE A 99 8.36 -8.22 5.85
C ILE A 99 7.30 -8.05 4.75
N LEU A 100 7.16 -9.07 3.89
CA LEU A 100 5.94 -9.30 3.11
C LEU A 100 5.35 -10.63 3.56
N GLY A 101 4.12 -10.60 4.09
CA GLY A 101 3.44 -11.81 4.54
C GLY A 101 2.45 -11.57 5.66
N ASP A 102 2.03 -12.65 6.31
CA ASP A 102 1.23 -12.54 7.53
C ASP A 102 2.05 -11.87 8.66
N HIS A 103 1.41 -10.96 9.40
CA HIS A 103 2.01 -10.41 10.61
C HIS A 103 1.19 -10.89 11.81
N SER A 104 1.85 -11.68 12.67
CA SER A 104 1.31 -12.48 13.78
C SER A 104 0.67 -11.70 14.94
N SER A 105 -0.28 -10.82 14.64
CA SER A 105 -1.08 -10.07 15.62
C SER A 105 -2.54 -10.56 15.68
N GLY A 106 -2.81 -11.77 15.17
CA GLY A 106 -4.13 -12.40 15.25
C GLY A 106 -5.09 -12.10 14.09
N ASN A 107 -4.62 -11.41 13.06
CA ASN A 107 -5.35 -11.21 11.81
C ASN A 107 -4.53 -11.84 10.68
N ASP A 108 -5.07 -12.83 9.98
CA ASP A 108 -4.47 -13.54 8.84
C ASP A 108 -4.38 -12.64 7.57
N ALA A 109 -4.15 -11.34 7.73
CA ALA A 109 -4.06 -10.39 6.65
C ALA A 109 -2.62 -10.30 6.12
N LEU A 110 -2.47 -10.37 4.79
CA LEU A 110 -1.23 -10.03 4.11
C LEU A 110 -0.87 -8.57 4.43
N ALA A 111 0.34 -8.35 4.96
CA ALA A 111 0.87 -7.04 5.27
C ALA A 111 2.18 -6.76 4.53
N ILE A 112 2.39 -5.47 4.23
CA ILE A 112 3.69 -4.91 3.85
C ILE A 112 4.15 -4.09 5.05
N TRP A 113 5.22 -4.53 5.72
CA TRP A 113 5.65 -3.93 6.96
C TRP A 113 7.10 -3.44 6.88
N ASN A 114 7.28 -2.12 6.95
CA ASN A 114 8.58 -1.48 7.11
C ASN A 114 8.87 -1.26 8.59
N ARG A 115 9.91 -1.89 9.13
CA ARG A 115 10.32 -1.73 10.54
C ARG A 115 11.32 -0.61 10.78
N LYS A 116 11.76 0.05 9.71
CA LYS A 116 12.63 1.22 9.81
C LYS A 116 11.78 2.47 9.95
N ASN A 117 12.36 3.48 10.60
CA ASN A 117 11.82 4.83 10.64
C ASN A 117 12.02 5.52 9.28
N ASP A 118 11.38 4.98 8.25
CA ASP A 118 11.45 5.42 6.85
C ASP A 118 10.10 5.13 6.17
N ALA A 119 9.87 5.74 5.02
CA ALA A 119 8.61 5.68 4.32
C ALA A 119 8.42 4.39 3.50
N ILE A 120 7.17 3.95 3.36
CA ILE A 120 6.74 2.98 2.34
C ILE A 120 6.32 3.78 1.10
N ARG A 121 6.89 3.45 -0.07
CA ARG A 121 6.67 4.18 -1.32
C ARG A 121 6.09 3.26 -2.38
N LEU A 122 5.03 3.72 -3.04
CA LEU A 122 4.44 3.09 -4.23
C LEU A 122 4.68 4.02 -5.41
N ALA A 123 5.40 3.53 -6.42
CA ALA A 123 5.89 4.34 -7.54
C ALA A 123 5.57 3.70 -8.90
N THR A 124 5.35 4.53 -9.91
CA THR A 124 5.22 4.11 -11.31
C THR A 124 5.91 5.11 -12.23
N ASN A 125 6.56 4.63 -13.29
CA ASN A 125 7.34 5.45 -14.21
C ASN A 125 8.37 6.33 -13.47
N ASN A 126 9.19 5.70 -12.61
CA ASN A 126 10.21 6.36 -11.79
C ASN A 126 9.72 7.55 -10.95
N THR A 127 8.42 7.60 -10.63
CA THR A 127 7.79 8.69 -9.87
C THR A 127 6.98 8.10 -8.72
N GLU A 128 7.19 8.61 -7.50
CA GLU A 128 6.36 8.26 -6.34
C GLU A 128 4.91 8.72 -6.57
N ARG A 129 3.95 7.82 -6.35
CA ARG A 129 2.51 8.07 -6.51
C ARG A 129 1.80 8.11 -5.17
N MET A 130 2.19 7.23 -4.25
CA MET A 130 1.69 7.18 -2.89
C MET A 130 2.84 6.89 -1.94
N THR A 131 2.84 7.58 -0.81
CA THR A 131 3.85 7.43 0.24
C THR A 131 3.16 7.31 1.59
N ILE A 132 3.57 6.34 2.41
CA ILE A 132 3.29 6.33 3.84
C ILE A 132 4.57 6.78 4.52
N SER A 133 4.60 8.01 5.05
CA SER A 133 5.80 8.58 5.67
C SER A 133 6.19 7.82 6.94
N ALA A 134 7.41 8.05 7.44
CA ALA A 134 7.88 7.42 8.67
C ALA A 134 6.99 7.73 9.90
N ASN A 135 6.26 8.85 9.86
CA ASN A 135 5.29 9.24 10.90
C ASN A 135 3.89 8.64 10.68
N GLY A 136 3.71 7.80 9.66
CA GLY A 136 2.45 7.13 9.34
C GLY A 136 1.45 7.96 8.53
N HIS A 137 1.85 9.12 8.00
CA HIS A 137 0.99 9.94 7.15
C HIS A 137 0.95 9.41 5.72
N VAL A 138 -0.23 9.39 5.11
CA VAL A 138 -0.41 8.96 3.71
C VAL A 138 -0.41 10.18 2.80
N GLY A 139 0.55 10.24 1.89
CA GLY A 139 0.61 11.20 0.78
C GLY A 139 0.20 10.53 -0.52
N ILE A 140 -0.63 11.18 -1.34
CA ILE A 140 -0.90 10.82 -2.74
C ILE A 140 -0.45 12.00 -3.60
N GLY A 141 0.52 11.76 -4.49
CA GLY A 141 1.17 12.82 -5.27
C GLY A 141 2.20 13.65 -4.51
N THR A 142 2.34 13.47 -3.19
CA THR A 142 3.32 14.15 -2.33
C THR A 142 4.15 13.13 -1.53
N SER A 143 5.46 13.38 -1.41
CA SER A 143 6.38 12.53 -0.65
C SER A 143 6.55 12.97 0.81
N GLN A 144 6.09 14.18 1.16
CA GLN A 144 6.22 14.78 2.50
C GLN A 144 4.86 15.27 3.02
N PRO A 145 3.90 14.37 3.26
CA PRO A 145 2.58 14.75 3.76
C PRO A 145 2.68 15.40 5.15
N THR A 146 2.11 16.59 5.26
CA THR A 146 2.03 17.39 6.50
C THR A 146 0.80 17.02 7.34
N GLN A 147 -0.19 16.36 6.74
CA GLN A 147 -1.41 15.86 7.37
C GLN A 147 -1.47 14.33 7.33
N LYS A 148 -2.34 13.73 8.15
CA LYS A 148 -2.54 12.26 8.19
C LYS A 148 -2.87 11.67 6.81
N LEU A 149 -3.65 12.40 6.02
CA LEU A 149 -3.88 12.14 4.60
C LEU A 149 -3.70 13.46 3.85
N GLU A 150 -2.80 13.49 2.86
CA GLU A 150 -2.58 14.63 1.98
C GLU A 150 -2.63 14.16 0.53
N VAL A 151 -3.42 14.84 -0.30
CA VAL A 151 -3.51 14.58 -1.73
C VAL A 151 -3.10 15.84 -2.47
N ASP A 152 -1.98 15.78 -3.18
CA ASP A 152 -1.53 16.84 -4.08
C ASP A 152 -2.20 16.67 -5.45
N GLY A 153 -3.45 17.13 -5.55
CA GLY A 153 -4.25 17.05 -6.77
C GLY A 153 -5.76 17.05 -6.54
N THR A 154 -6.52 16.85 -7.61
CA THR A 154 -7.99 16.81 -7.56
C THR A 154 -8.50 15.47 -7.05
N ILE A 155 -9.37 15.49 -6.04
CA ILE A 155 -10.04 14.31 -5.49
C ILE A 155 -11.42 14.14 -6.13
N LYS A 156 -11.69 12.97 -6.71
CA LYS A 156 -13.04 12.54 -7.10
C LYS A 156 -13.55 11.54 -6.07
N THR A 157 -14.57 11.89 -5.32
CA THR A 157 -15.20 11.05 -4.29
C THR A 157 -16.72 11.12 -4.39
N GLN A 158 -17.41 10.10 -3.87
CA GLN A 158 -18.87 10.08 -3.75
C GLN A 158 -19.36 10.91 -2.54
N GLY A 159 -18.47 11.19 -1.60
CA GLY A 159 -18.73 12.09 -0.48
C GLY A 159 -17.59 12.11 0.54
N ILE A 160 -17.65 13.04 1.48
CA ILE A 160 -16.73 13.16 2.63
C ILE A 160 -17.57 13.12 3.89
N GLN A 161 -17.34 12.12 4.77
CA GLN A 161 -17.98 12.05 6.07
C GLN A 161 -17.15 12.80 7.11
N PHE A 162 -17.79 13.67 7.88
CA PHE A 162 -17.19 14.40 9.00
C PHE A 162 -17.37 13.63 10.31
N ALA A 163 -16.65 14.06 11.35
CA ALA A 163 -16.65 13.39 12.66
C ALA A 163 -18.02 13.41 13.37
N ASP A 164 -18.90 14.36 13.02
CA ASP A 164 -20.29 14.42 13.50
C ASP A 164 -21.24 13.45 12.78
N GLY A 165 -20.72 12.68 11.81
CA GLY A 165 -21.47 11.71 11.01
C GLY A 165 -22.11 12.29 9.76
N THR A 166 -22.12 13.62 9.58
CA THR A 166 -22.66 14.27 8.37
C THR A 166 -21.79 13.95 7.16
N THR A 167 -22.41 13.82 5.98
CA THR A 167 -21.70 13.53 4.73
C THR A 167 -21.91 14.67 3.74
N LEU A 168 -20.81 15.25 3.26
CA LEU A 168 -20.82 16.13 2.10
C LEU A 168 -20.84 15.26 0.84
N SER A 169 -22.01 15.07 0.23
CA SER A 169 -22.19 14.26 -0.99
C SER A 169 -22.18 15.09 -2.28
N THR A 170 -22.29 16.42 -2.18
CA THR A 170 -22.22 17.36 -3.31
C THR A 170 -21.31 18.53 -2.95
N ALA A 171 -20.73 19.20 -3.94
CA ALA A 171 -19.81 20.32 -3.71
C ALA A 171 -20.49 21.56 -3.09
N ASN A 172 -21.83 21.68 -3.22
CA ASN A 172 -22.59 22.79 -2.66
C ASN A 172 -23.09 22.44 -1.26
N LEU A 173 -22.42 22.98 -0.25
CA LEU A 173 -22.92 23.09 1.13
C LEU A 173 -24.25 23.88 1.22
N LEU A 174 -24.68 24.52 0.12
CA LEU A 174 -25.86 25.37 0.00
C LEU A 174 -27.09 24.65 -0.59
N SER A 175 -26.98 23.40 -1.05
CA SER A 175 -28.09 22.66 -1.67
C SER A 175 -28.36 21.29 -1.04
N GLY A 176 -27.66 20.94 0.03
CA GLY A 176 -27.99 19.78 0.86
C GLY A 176 -29.18 20.09 1.75
N SER A 177 -30.22 19.25 1.69
CA SER A 177 -31.47 19.29 2.47
C SER A 177 -31.32 19.16 4.00
N GLY A 178 -30.18 19.58 4.57
CA GLY A 178 -29.82 19.42 5.98
C GLY A 178 -29.07 20.59 6.59
N VAL A 179 -28.84 21.68 5.85
CA VAL A 179 -28.36 22.94 6.44
C VAL A 179 -29.57 23.80 6.76
N THR A 180 -30.15 23.61 7.94
CA THR A 180 -31.36 24.34 8.32
C THR A 180 -31.03 25.79 8.69
N GLU A 181 -29.85 26.05 9.27
CA GLU A 181 -29.33 27.41 9.50
C GLU A 181 -27.79 27.37 9.51
N MET A 182 -27.14 28.09 8.60
CA MET A 182 -25.83 28.65 8.93
C MET A 182 -26.14 29.93 9.69
N ASP A 183 -25.92 29.93 11.00
CA ASP A 183 -26.05 31.13 11.83
C ASP A 183 -25.32 32.30 11.14
N GLY A 184 -26.09 33.24 10.60
CA GLY A 184 -25.59 34.41 9.87
C GLY A 184 -25.36 34.30 8.35
N LEU A 185 -25.63 33.17 7.67
CA LEU A 185 -25.61 33.11 6.19
C LEU A 185 -26.99 32.76 5.62
N VAL A 186 -27.70 33.80 5.16
CA VAL A 186 -28.93 33.66 4.38
C VAL A 186 -28.55 33.27 2.94
N ILE A 187 -28.94 32.07 2.53
CA ILE A 187 -28.80 31.61 1.14
C ILE A 187 -30.20 31.63 0.53
N ASP A 188 -30.54 32.66 -0.23
CA ASP A 188 -31.68 32.54 -1.14
C ASP A 188 -31.19 31.78 -2.39
N PRO A 189 -31.94 30.80 -2.92
CA PRO A 189 -31.55 30.09 -4.14
C PRO A 189 -31.57 30.96 -5.41
N ASN A 190 -31.98 32.23 -5.31
CA ASN A 190 -32.29 33.10 -6.45
C ASN A 190 -31.50 34.43 -6.48
N GLY A 191 -30.52 34.64 -5.60
CA GLY A 191 -29.64 35.82 -5.57
C GLY A 191 -30.28 37.13 -5.12
N VAL A 192 -31.46 37.12 -4.49
CA VAL A 192 -32.14 38.33 -4.02
C VAL A 192 -32.14 38.32 -2.50
N HIS A 193 -31.28 39.16 -1.91
CA HIS A 193 -31.45 39.59 -0.53
C HIS A 193 -32.93 39.93 -0.32
N ASN A 194 -33.53 39.48 0.78
CA ASN A 194 -34.86 39.90 1.23
C ASN A 194 -34.84 41.40 1.61
N GLN A 195 -34.49 42.24 0.66
CA GLN A 195 -34.63 43.66 0.63
C GLN A 195 -35.87 43.89 -0.21
N LEU A 196 -36.88 44.51 0.39
CA LEU A 196 -37.98 45.07 -0.38
C LEU A 196 -37.36 46.02 -1.41
N VAL A 197 -37.31 45.60 -2.68
CA VAL A 197 -36.81 46.45 -3.75
C VAL A 197 -37.78 47.64 -3.82
N PRO A 198 -37.30 48.90 -3.68
CA PRO A 198 -38.19 50.06 -3.73
C PRO A 198 -39.06 50.03 -4.99
N GLY A 199 -40.38 50.09 -4.82
CA GLY A 199 -41.34 50.11 -5.92
C GLY A 199 -41.93 48.74 -6.34
N THR A 200 -41.58 47.64 -5.68
CA THR A 200 -42.24 46.35 -5.90
C THR A 200 -43.06 45.97 -4.67
N ALA A 201 -44.38 45.78 -4.85
CA ALA A 201 -45.24 45.35 -3.75
C ALA A 201 -44.89 43.91 -3.34
N ALA A 202 -44.44 43.72 -2.10
CA ALA A 202 -44.32 42.39 -1.49
C ALA A 202 -45.45 42.22 -0.48
N THR A 203 -46.30 41.22 -0.67
CA THR A 203 -47.34 40.86 0.29
C THR A 203 -46.72 40.02 1.40
N ILE A 204 -46.67 40.55 2.62
CA ILE A 204 -46.26 39.80 3.81
C ILE A 204 -47.52 39.31 4.53
N ASN A 205 -47.79 38.00 4.45
CA ASN A 205 -48.91 37.36 5.16
C ASN A 205 -48.50 37.01 6.60
N GLY A 206 -48.24 38.02 7.43
CA GLY A 206 -47.84 37.84 8.82
C GLY A 206 -47.45 39.16 9.52
N ALA A 207 -47.18 39.08 10.82
CA ALA A 207 -46.68 40.22 11.59
C ALA A 207 -45.26 40.59 11.15
N VAL A 208 -45.04 41.87 10.82
CA VAL A 208 -43.73 42.42 10.48
C VAL A 208 -43.07 42.94 11.76
N HIS A 209 -41.92 42.37 12.13
CA HIS A 209 -41.12 42.83 13.25
C HIS A 209 -39.98 43.71 12.72
N ILE A 210 -40.04 45.02 12.99
CA ILE A 210 -38.97 45.98 12.64
C ILE A 210 -38.28 46.39 13.94
N SER A 211 -37.02 45.99 14.12
CA SER A 211 -36.22 46.38 15.28
C SER A 211 -35.17 47.42 14.87
N HIS A 212 -35.09 48.52 15.60
CA HIS A 212 -34.05 49.54 15.43
C HIS A 212 -32.99 49.34 16.52
N GLN A 213 -31.71 49.29 16.15
CA GLN A 213 -30.62 49.09 17.11
C GLN A 213 -30.41 50.27 18.07
N ASN A 214 -30.91 51.45 17.73
CA ASN A 214 -30.89 52.64 18.58
C ASN A 214 -32.30 53.18 18.74
N ALA A 215 -32.69 53.49 19.98
CA ALA A 215 -34.04 53.89 20.40
C ALA A 215 -34.50 55.26 19.88
N VAL A 216 -34.53 55.43 18.56
CA VAL A 216 -35.29 56.50 17.91
C VAL A 216 -36.52 55.83 17.27
N PRO A 217 -37.75 56.10 17.75
CA PRO A 217 -38.93 55.59 17.10
C PRO A 217 -39.03 56.24 15.71
N SER A 218 -38.68 55.52 14.65
CA SER A 218 -39.15 55.90 13.32
C SER A 218 -40.57 55.38 13.17
N SER A 219 -41.52 56.27 12.95
CA SER A 219 -42.87 55.88 12.57
C SER A 219 -42.82 55.05 11.29
N VAL A 220 -43.33 53.82 11.33
CA VAL A 220 -43.62 53.03 10.13
C VAL A 220 -44.87 53.63 9.50
N ASN A 221 -44.73 54.25 8.34
CA ASN A 221 -45.86 54.85 7.63
C ASN A 221 -46.37 53.87 6.57
N PHE A 222 -47.54 53.27 6.81
CA PHE A 222 -48.24 52.49 5.80
C PHE A 222 -49.02 53.45 4.92
N ASN A 223 -48.46 53.84 3.77
CA ASN A 223 -49.26 54.50 2.74
C ASN A 223 -50.20 53.45 2.14
N GLY A 224 -51.51 53.68 2.29
CA GLY A 224 -52.54 52.92 1.57
C GLY A 224 -52.55 53.22 0.08
#